data_AF-A0A7G7CNY0-F1
#
_entry.id   AF-A0A7G7CNY0-F1
#
_cell.length_a   1.000
_cell.length_b   1.000
_cell.length_c   1.000
_cell.angle_alpha   90.00
_cell.angle_beta   90.00
_cell.angle_gamma   90.00
#
_symmetry.space_group_name_H-M   'P 1'
#
loop_
_entity.id
_entity.type
_entity.pdbx_description
1 polymer ?
#
loop_
_entity_poly.entity_id
_entity_poly.type
_entity_poly.pdbx_seq_one_letter_code
_entity_poly.pdbx_strand_id
1 'polypeptide(L)'
;MITLRRTALFIAATLALPLASCSLLPGSSEPVTSTVIVTPSAEQDNAENKDKNNNKATATGEESTTKNKEPAKESSSYAQLAAGYKKAIANPDAISMNSVEDYYPTGIYWYGFTDVNGDGTPEMLYKKESKGWGPVSVFHTSDNGKTVRNTQDILLAGASTAGGSRQDVSGSTSGSGLWEVAWHSVQDEAVARRYELNGNNLQSVGEEISFTKMVNTPPDVQPIAWFRTTDTTGFDTLAEGDIPTQSNNMSRLGESTSGVGDPNPGVAARTDTTSFSGTVRRKTAAEVMNGHPTPNGEPEDQVFWVLELDTPQNVTASIPSDVVTRFISEIALGEKTEHQDDSSQWEKLENKHVTVTAETKRVHYPSDSSMPMGMLRLGPGVSAKVS
;
A
#
# COMPACT_ATOMS: atom_id res chain seq x y z
N MET A 1 -31.08 -29.51 -26.60
CA MET A 1 -32.22 -29.50 -25.66
C MET A 1 -31.68 -29.20 -24.27
N ILE A 2 -32.26 -28.18 -23.64
CA ILE A 2 -32.16 -27.79 -22.22
C ILE A 2 -30.83 -27.15 -21.78
N THR A 3 -30.81 -25.84 -22.01
CA THR A 3 -30.07 -24.81 -21.29
C THR A 3 -30.51 -24.78 -19.82
N LEU A 4 -29.58 -24.87 -18.86
CA LEU A 4 -29.86 -24.54 -17.46
C LEU A 4 -29.13 -23.23 -17.10
N ARG A 5 -29.89 -22.13 -17.14
CA ARG A 5 -29.51 -20.85 -16.55
C ARG A 5 -29.57 -21.01 -15.02
N ARG A 6 -28.50 -20.68 -14.31
CA ARG A 6 -28.53 -20.51 -12.86
C ARG A 6 -28.85 -19.05 -12.53
N THR A 7 -30.00 -18.91 -11.88
CA THR A 7 -30.63 -17.67 -11.43
C THR A 7 -29.86 -17.07 -10.25
N ALA A 8 -29.44 -15.82 -10.38
CA ALA A 8 -28.96 -15.01 -9.26
C ALA A 8 -30.17 -14.53 -8.44
N LEU A 9 -30.15 -14.79 -7.13
CA LEU A 9 -31.17 -14.34 -6.19
C LEU A 9 -30.76 -12.98 -5.64
N PHE A 10 -31.42 -11.92 -6.11
CA PHE A 10 -31.35 -10.58 -5.53
C PHE A 10 -32.28 -10.49 -4.32
N ILE A 11 -31.74 -10.15 -3.15
CA ILE A 11 -32.53 -9.70 -2.00
C ILE A 11 -32.55 -8.17 -2.04
N ALA A 12 -33.70 -7.61 -2.44
CA ALA A 12 -33.99 -6.18 -2.33
C ALA A 12 -34.62 -5.92 -0.95
N ALA A 13 -33.92 -5.17 -0.10
CA ALA A 13 -34.50 -4.62 1.12
C ALA A 13 -35.00 -3.20 0.83
N THR A 14 -36.31 -3.07 0.68
CA THR A 14 -37.04 -1.80 0.70
C THR A 14 -37.31 -1.45 2.16
N LEU A 15 -36.93 -0.26 2.62
CA LEU A 15 -37.49 0.32 3.85
C LEU A 15 -37.67 1.83 3.72
N ALA A 16 -38.77 2.29 4.32
CA ALA A 16 -39.52 3.49 4.00
C ALA A 16 -38.99 4.79 4.63
N LEU A 17 -39.22 5.89 3.90
CA LEU A 17 -39.16 7.27 4.40
C LEU A 17 -40.41 7.61 5.23
N PRO A 18 -40.29 8.49 6.23
CA PRO A 18 -41.35 9.43 6.56
C PRO A 18 -40.96 10.89 6.25
N LEU A 19 -41.88 11.58 5.57
CA LEU A 19 -41.94 13.03 5.40
C LEU A 19 -42.61 13.69 6.62
N ALA A 20 -42.01 14.76 7.14
CA ALA A 20 -42.61 15.94 7.79
C ALA A 20 -41.45 16.75 8.40
N SER A 21 -41.36 18.09 8.39
CA SER A 21 -42.32 19.15 8.08
C SER A 21 -41.57 20.49 8.01
N CYS A 22 -42.16 21.44 7.27
CA CYS A 22 -41.76 22.84 7.10
C CYS A 22 -41.86 23.70 8.37
N SER A 23 -40.94 24.67 8.53
CA SER A 23 -41.24 26.00 9.09
C SER A 23 -40.16 27.02 8.70
N LEU A 24 -40.60 28.14 8.10
CA LEU A 24 -39.80 29.28 7.63
C LEU A 24 -39.62 30.39 8.71
N LEU A 25 -38.38 30.93 8.81
CA LEU A 25 -37.93 32.35 8.93
C LEU A 25 -38.31 33.24 10.15
N PRO A 26 -37.67 34.42 10.40
CA PRO A 26 -36.41 35.05 9.88
C PRO A 26 -35.46 35.71 10.93
N GLY A 27 -34.23 36.09 10.51
CA GLY A 27 -33.61 37.39 10.82
C GLY A 27 -32.52 37.52 11.92
N SER A 28 -31.32 37.96 11.54
CA SER A 28 -30.59 39.16 12.06
C SER A 28 -29.05 39.03 12.16
N SER A 29 -28.38 39.95 11.45
CA SER A 29 -27.08 40.62 11.73
C SER A 29 -25.75 39.84 11.71
N GLU A 30 -24.98 40.07 10.64
CA GLU A 30 -23.52 39.99 10.57
C GLU A 30 -22.82 41.06 11.43
N PRO A 31 -21.49 40.96 11.60
CA PRO A 31 -20.65 42.09 11.22
C PRO A 31 -19.63 41.74 10.12
N VAL A 32 -19.66 42.60 9.09
CA VAL A 32 -18.68 42.77 8.02
C VAL A 32 -17.36 43.27 8.60
N THR A 33 -16.22 42.81 8.09
CA THR A 33 -14.95 43.56 8.17
C THR A 33 -14.28 43.55 6.81
N SER A 34 -14.28 44.72 6.18
CA SER A 34 -13.54 45.06 4.97
C SER A 34 -12.23 45.72 5.35
N THR A 35 -11.12 45.31 4.73
CA THR A 35 -9.87 46.08 4.75
C THR A 35 -9.39 46.30 3.32
N VAL A 36 -9.40 47.57 2.93
CA VAL A 36 -8.81 48.14 1.71
C VAL A 36 -7.45 48.72 2.10
N ILE A 37 -6.38 48.37 1.37
CA ILE A 37 -5.14 49.17 1.38
C ILE A 37 -4.66 49.38 -0.07
N VAL A 38 -4.25 50.63 -0.29
CA VAL A 38 -4.13 51.40 -1.53
C VAL A 38 -2.78 51.19 -2.23
N THR A 39 -2.81 51.12 -3.56
CA THR A 39 -1.66 51.17 -4.47
C THR A 39 -1.23 52.63 -4.73
N PRO A 40 0.08 52.95 -4.74
CA PRO A 40 0.57 54.13 -5.46
C PRO A 40 0.92 53.79 -6.92
N SER A 41 0.42 54.63 -7.82
CA SER A 41 0.71 54.67 -9.26
C SER A 41 1.57 55.90 -9.56
N ALA A 42 2.58 55.73 -10.42
CA ALA A 42 3.23 56.72 -11.30
C ALA A 42 4.33 55.94 -12.07
N GLU A 43 4.64 56.10 -13.34
CA GLU A 43 4.18 57.01 -14.41
C GLU A 43 4.63 56.38 -15.74
N GLN A 44 3.88 56.60 -16.82
CA GLN A 44 4.33 56.33 -18.18
C GLN A 44 5.34 57.38 -18.60
N ASP A 45 6.35 56.99 -19.37
CA ASP A 45 6.77 57.81 -20.50
C ASP A 45 7.17 56.93 -21.68
N ASN A 46 6.60 57.30 -22.82
CA ASN A 46 6.74 56.70 -24.13
C ASN A 46 7.52 57.69 -25.00
N ALA A 47 8.59 57.26 -25.65
CA ALA A 47 9.12 57.97 -26.82
C ALA A 47 9.89 57.02 -27.74
N GLU A 48 9.36 56.89 -28.95
CA GLU A 48 9.99 56.35 -30.14
C GLU A 48 11.38 56.95 -30.39
N ASN A 49 12.30 56.15 -30.92
CA ASN A 49 13.00 56.59 -32.12
C ASN A 49 13.35 55.41 -33.05
N LYS A 50 12.92 55.54 -34.30
CA LYS A 50 13.30 54.73 -35.45
C LYS A 50 14.68 55.21 -35.90
N ASP A 51 15.57 54.30 -36.27
CA ASP A 51 16.13 54.40 -37.62
C ASP A 51 16.75 53.12 -38.14
N LYS A 52 16.58 52.99 -39.46
CA LYS A 52 16.92 51.87 -40.33
C LYS A 52 18.41 51.87 -40.66
N ASN A 53 19.00 50.69 -40.89
CA ASN A 53 19.64 50.42 -42.19
C ASN A 53 20.04 48.95 -42.37
N ASN A 54 19.65 48.44 -43.55
CA ASN A 54 20.09 47.19 -44.15
C ASN A 54 21.57 47.25 -44.54
N ASN A 55 22.29 46.12 -44.43
CA ASN A 55 22.91 45.52 -45.61
C ASN A 55 23.37 44.07 -45.42
N LYS A 56 23.26 43.36 -46.53
CA LYS A 56 23.39 41.93 -46.83
C LYS A 56 24.84 41.56 -47.16
N ALA A 57 25.35 40.45 -46.62
CA ALA A 57 26.04 39.35 -47.34
C ALA A 57 26.76 38.35 -46.40
N THR A 58 26.27 37.11 -46.46
CA THR A 58 26.94 35.79 -46.47
C THR A 58 28.42 35.67 -46.03
N ALA A 59 28.73 34.84 -45.03
CA ALA A 59 29.29 33.47 -45.20
C ALA A 59 29.84 32.86 -43.89
N THR A 60 29.42 31.60 -43.64
CA THR A 60 30.13 30.48 -42.98
C THR A 60 30.64 30.57 -41.54
N GLY A 61 30.02 29.73 -40.70
CA GLY A 61 30.72 28.78 -39.83
C GLY A 61 31.07 29.27 -38.43
N GLU A 62 30.29 28.85 -37.43
CA GLU A 62 30.79 28.31 -36.15
C GLU A 62 29.61 27.90 -35.24
N GLU A 63 29.55 26.58 -35.00
CA GLU A 63 29.27 25.93 -33.72
C GLU A 63 28.15 26.51 -32.82
N SER A 64 26.91 26.06 -33.10
CA SER A 64 25.78 26.25 -32.19
C SER A 64 25.90 25.27 -31.00
N THR A 65 26.51 25.73 -29.92
CA THR A 65 26.32 25.14 -28.59
C THR A 65 24.91 25.48 -28.09
N THR A 66 23.95 24.65 -28.47
CA THR A 66 22.61 24.65 -27.85
C THR A 66 22.73 24.06 -26.45
N LYS A 67 22.85 24.93 -25.44
CA LYS A 67 22.47 24.60 -24.07
C LYS A 67 20.98 24.27 -24.07
N ASN A 68 20.66 22.98 -24.12
CA ASN A 68 19.33 22.50 -23.79
C ASN A 68 19.01 22.94 -22.37
N LYS A 69 17.97 23.75 -22.25
CA LYS A 69 17.35 24.17 -21.00
C LYS A 69 16.47 23.00 -20.54
N GLU A 70 16.94 22.27 -19.55
CA GLU A 70 16.27 21.18 -18.83
C GLU A 70 14.99 21.69 -18.09
N PRO A 71 13.95 20.84 -17.86
CA PRO A 71 12.57 21.26 -17.66
C PRO A 71 12.25 21.61 -16.20
N ALA A 72 12.47 22.86 -15.81
CA ALA A 72 12.19 23.32 -14.44
C ALA A 72 10.69 23.49 -14.08
N LYS A 73 9.74 23.17 -14.97
CA LYS A 73 8.30 23.39 -14.73
C LYS A 73 7.55 22.16 -14.21
N GLU A 74 7.91 20.94 -14.63
CA GLU A 74 7.18 19.72 -14.25
C GLU A 74 7.51 19.22 -12.83
N SER A 75 8.77 19.35 -12.39
CA SER A 75 9.17 19.05 -11.00
C SER A 75 8.37 19.89 -9.97
N SER A 76 7.98 21.13 -10.32
CA SER A 76 7.24 21.99 -9.40
C SER A 76 5.77 21.57 -9.18
N SER A 77 5.13 20.88 -10.13
CA SER A 77 3.77 20.35 -9.97
C SER A 77 3.76 19.00 -9.26
N TYR A 78 4.74 18.15 -9.54
CA TYR A 78 4.91 16.85 -8.89
C TYR A 78 5.25 16.98 -7.40
N ALA A 79 6.07 17.97 -7.01
CA ALA A 79 6.30 18.28 -5.60
C ALA A 79 5.02 18.72 -4.86
N GLN A 80 4.13 19.49 -5.52
CA GLN A 80 2.84 19.88 -4.95
C GLN A 80 1.89 18.68 -4.82
N LEU A 81 1.87 17.82 -5.83
CA LEU A 81 1.11 16.57 -5.83
C LEU A 81 1.51 15.66 -4.66
N ALA A 82 2.81 15.40 -4.51
CA ALA A 82 3.35 14.60 -3.41
C ALA A 82 2.98 15.17 -2.04
N ALA A 83 3.10 16.49 -1.86
CA ALA A 83 2.69 17.16 -0.62
C ALA A 83 1.18 17.05 -0.35
N GLY A 84 0.34 17.16 -1.39
CA GLY A 84 -1.09 17.00 -1.31
C GLY A 84 -1.49 15.60 -0.83
N TYR A 85 -0.93 14.56 -1.46
CA TYR A 85 -1.18 13.18 -1.07
C TYR A 85 -0.68 12.86 0.34
N LYS A 86 0.55 13.27 0.68
CA LYS A 86 1.12 13.07 2.02
C LYS A 86 0.25 13.69 3.10
N LYS A 87 -0.31 14.89 2.85
CA LYS A 87 -1.25 15.54 3.75
C LYS A 87 -2.57 14.76 3.87
N ALA A 88 -3.09 14.24 2.77
CA ALA A 88 -4.36 13.50 2.75
C ALA A 88 -4.31 12.23 3.61
N ILE A 89 -3.13 11.63 3.77
CA ILE A 89 -2.95 10.40 4.56
C ILE A 89 -2.27 10.60 5.92
N ALA A 90 -2.09 11.85 6.36
CA ALA A 90 -1.42 12.17 7.61
C ALA A 90 -2.11 11.61 8.86
N ASN A 91 -3.41 11.34 8.79
CA ASN A 91 -4.18 10.63 9.81
C ASN A 91 -4.82 9.37 9.22
N PRO A 92 -4.05 8.27 9.08
CA PRO A 92 -4.48 7.11 8.31
C PRO A 92 -5.74 6.42 8.88
N ASP A 93 -5.89 6.38 10.21
CA ASP A 93 -7.06 5.78 10.86
C ASP A 93 -8.37 6.50 10.52
N ALA A 94 -8.32 7.81 10.25
CA ALA A 94 -9.50 8.62 9.95
C ALA A 94 -9.96 8.53 8.48
N ILE A 95 -9.22 7.83 7.62
CA ILE A 95 -9.57 7.69 6.21
C ILE A 95 -10.77 6.74 6.06
N SER A 96 -11.87 7.28 5.55
CA SER A 96 -13.09 6.50 5.27
C SER A 96 -12.97 5.71 3.96
N MET A 97 -13.42 4.46 3.99
CA MET A 97 -13.50 3.54 2.85
C MET A 97 -14.76 2.71 2.97
N ASN A 98 -15.27 2.22 1.85
CA ASN A 98 -16.35 1.23 1.86
C ASN A 98 -15.90 -0.02 2.62
N SER A 99 -16.83 -0.66 3.32
CA SER A 99 -16.55 -1.84 4.14
C SER A 99 -16.20 -3.04 3.26
N VAL A 100 -15.30 -3.89 3.76
CA VAL A 100 -14.99 -5.19 3.16
C VAL A 100 -15.31 -6.31 4.16
N GLU A 101 -15.82 -7.42 3.66
CA GLU A 101 -15.94 -8.66 4.44
C GLU A 101 -14.56 -9.24 4.75
N ASP A 102 -14.44 -10.03 5.82
CA ASP A 102 -13.16 -10.59 6.26
C ASP A 102 -12.04 -9.55 6.44
N TYR A 103 -12.41 -8.37 6.94
CA TYR A 103 -11.47 -7.32 7.33
C TYR A 103 -11.00 -7.49 8.79
N TYR A 104 -9.70 -7.69 8.97
CA TYR A 104 -9.06 -7.84 10.29
C TYR A 104 -7.86 -6.89 10.36
N PRO A 105 -8.06 -5.61 10.72
CA PRO A 105 -7.03 -4.57 10.64
C PRO A 105 -5.80 -4.88 11.49
N THR A 106 -4.62 -4.61 10.93
CA THR A 106 -3.33 -4.72 11.65
C THR A 106 -2.84 -3.40 12.22
N GLY A 107 -3.45 -2.27 11.83
CA GLY A 107 -2.95 -0.93 12.11
C GLY A 107 -1.77 -0.49 11.24
N ILE A 108 -1.41 -1.30 10.24
CA ILE A 108 -0.38 -0.96 9.25
C ILE A 108 -1.06 -0.42 7.98
N TYR A 109 -0.48 0.64 7.43
CA TYR A 109 -1.02 1.36 6.28
C TYR A 109 0.04 1.47 5.19
N TRP A 110 -0.41 1.33 3.94
CA TRP A 110 0.45 1.38 2.77
C TRP A 110 -0.08 2.39 1.76
N TYR A 111 0.82 2.95 0.95
CA TYR A 111 0.49 3.73 -0.22
C TYR A 111 1.35 3.33 -1.42
N GLY A 112 0.88 3.63 -2.62
CA GLY A 112 1.61 3.43 -3.87
C GLY A 112 1.09 4.39 -4.93
N PHE A 113 1.76 4.46 -6.09
CA PHE A 113 1.38 5.37 -7.17
C PHE A 113 1.31 4.65 -8.50
N THR A 114 0.39 5.09 -9.34
CA THR A 114 0.30 4.71 -10.76
C THR A 114 -0.58 5.73 -11.48
N ASP A 115 -0.35 5.91 -12.78
CA ASP A 115 -1.23 6.72 -13.62
C ASP A 115 -2.46 5.86 -13.99
N VAL A 116 -3.61 6.15 -13.38
CA VAL A 116 -4.83 5.32 -13.53
C VAL A 116 -5.64 5.79 -14.73
N ASN A 117 -5.52 7.05 -15.14
CA ASN A 117 -6.38 7.66 -16.14
C ASN A 117 -5.64 8.03 -17.46
N GLY A 118 -4.32 7.87 -17.49
CA GLY A 118 -3.46 8.10 -18.65
C GLY A 118 -3.17 9.58 -18.92
N ASP A 119 -3.39 10.47 -17.95
CA ASP A 119 -3.17 11.91 -18.08
C ASP A 119 -1.74 12.34 -17.74
N GLY A 120 -0.88 11.41 -17.32
CA GLY A 120 0.50 11.66 -16.92
C GLY A 120 0.65 12.21 -15.50
N THR A 121 -0.43 12.29 -14.72
CA THR A 121 -0.46 12.62 -13.29
C THR A 121 -0.85 11.38 -12.51
N PRO A 122 0.04 10.81 -11.68
CA PRO A 122 -0.29 9.59 -10.96
C PRO A 122 -1.36 9.82 -9.88
N GLU A 123 -2.31 8.89 -9.81
CA GLU A 123 -3.12 8.64 -8.63
C GLU A 123 -2.32 7.94 -7.54
N MET A 124 -2.70 8.18 -6.29
CA MET A 124 -2.16 7.44 -5.15
C MET A 124 -3.15 6.37 -4.72
N LEU A 125 -2.71 5.13 -4.63
CA LEU A 125 -3.45 4.07 -3.97
C LEU A 125 -3.11 4.08 -2.48
N TYR A 126 -4.11 3.85 -1.64
CA TYR A 126 -3.93 3.67 -0.21
C TYR A 126 -4.55 2.34 0.21
N LYS A 127 -3.81 1.57 1.00
CA LYS A 127 -4.20 0.24 1.47
C LYS A 127 -4.18 0.17 2.99
N LYS A 128 -5.27 -0.32 3.57
CA LYS A 128 -5.29 -0.74 4.97
C LYS A 128 -4.89 -2.21 5.05
N GLU A 129 -3.78 -2.52 5.72
CA GLU A 129 -3.37 -3.91 5.87
C GLU A 129 -4.33 -4.66 6.79
N SER A 130 -4.58 -5.91 6.42
CA SER A 130 -5.53 -6.81 7.04
C SER A 130 -4.93 -8.20 7.11
N LYS A 131 -5.30 -8.97 8.13
CA LYS A 131 -5.00 -10.40 8.18
C LYS A 131 -5.89 -11.22 7.22
N GLY A 132 -7.00 -10.64 6.77
CA GLY A 132 -7.85 -11.16 5.70
C GLY A 132 -7.77 -10.26 4.46
N TRP A 133 -8.91 -9.78 3.96
CA TRP A 133 -8.96 -8.82 2.86
C TRP A 133 -8.64 -7.41 3.36
N GLY A 134 -7.65 -6.77 2.76
CA GLY A 134 -7.31 -5.37 2.98
C GLY A 134 -7.94 -4.49 1.90
N PRO A 135 -8.72 -3.46 2.26
CA PRO A 135 -9.27 -2.54 1.28
C PRO A 135 -8.17 -1.63 0.72
N VAL A 136 -8.21 -1.43 -0.60
CA VAL A 136 -7.37 -0.49 -1.34
C VAL A 136 -8.28 0.56 -1.98
N SER A 137 -8.13 1.82 -1.62
CA SER A 137 -8.86 2.93 -2.25
C SER A 137 -7.93 3.83 -3.05
N VAL A 138 -8.51 4.63 -3.94
CA VAL A 138 -7.75 5.53 -4.82
C VAL A 138 -7.95 6.96 -4.36
N PHE A 139 -6.84 7.68 -4.26
CA PHE A 139 -6.80 9.11 -4.12
C PHE A 139 -6.42 9.72 -5.46
N HIS A 140 -7.25 10.64 -5.92
CA HIS A 140 -7.00 11.42 -7.14
C HIS A 140 -7.01 12.91 -6.81
N THR A 141 -6.56 13.69 -7.78
CA THR A 141 -6.35 15.12 -7.65
C THR A 141 -7.16 15.89 -8.69
N SER A 142 -7.60 17.08 -8.29
CA SER A 142 -7.95 18.16 -9.21
C SER A 142 -7.05 19.38 -8.94
N ASP A 143 -6.90 20.23 -9.95
CA ASP A 143 -6.13 21.49 -9.87
C ASP A 143 -4.64 21.30 -9.49
N ASN A 144 -3.96 20.35 -10.14
CA ASN A 144 -2.52 20.05 -9.93
C ASN A 144 -2.14 19.76 -8.46
N GLY A 145 -2.87 18.85 -7.81
CA GLY A 145 -2.56 18.37 -6.45
C GLY A 145 -3.15 19.23 -5.33
N LYS A 146 -3.85 20.33 -5.64
CA LYS A 146 -4.45 21.21 -4.63
C LYS A 146 -5.64 20.59 -3.92
N THR A 147 -6.47 19.86 -4.68
CA THR A 147 -7.65 19.21 -4.15
C THR A 147 -7.50 17.71 -4.30
N VAL A 148 -7.18 17.03 -3.20
CA VAL A 148 -7.08 15.58 -3.15
C VAL A 148 -8.39 14.99 -2.66
N ARG A 149 -8.88 13.96 -3.35
CA ARG A 149 -10.15 13.27 -3.04
C ARG A 149 -9.92 11.77 -2.98
N ASN A 150 -10.57 11.10 -2.04
CA ASN A 150 -10.63 9.64 -1.97
C ASN A 150 -11.91 9.16 -2.68
N THR A 151 -11.79 8.12 -3.51
CA THR A 151 -12.94 7.46 -4.16
C THR A 151 -13.87 6.81 -3.15
N GLN A 152 -13.34 6.36 -2.00
CA GLN A 152 -14.00 5.48 -1.01
C GLN A 152 -14.36 4.08 -1.54
N ASP A 153 -14.55 3.93 -2.85
CA ASP A 153 -14.56 2.63 -3.53
C ASP A 153 -13.29 1.86 -3.23
N ILE A 154 -13.45 0.54 -3.10
CA ILE A 154 -12.38 -0.36 -2.71
C ILE A 154 -12.14 -1.42 -3.78
N LEU A 155 -10.87 -1.71 -3.99
CA LEU A 155 -10.37 -2.97 -4.54
C LEU A 155 -9.79 -3.80 -3.39
N LEU A 156 -9.61 -5.10 -3.58
CA LEU A 156 -9.10 -5.96 -2.52
C LEU A 156 -7.65 -6.34 -2.73
N ALA A 157 -6.90 -6.35 -1.63
CA ALA A 157 -5.57 -6.92 -1.58
C ALA A 157 -5.43 -7.81 -0.34
N GLY A 158 -4.71 -8.92 -0.46
CA GLY A 158 -4.40 -9.82 0.64
C GLY A 158 -4.88 -11.24 0.39
N ALA A 159 -5.29 -11.88 1.47
CA ALA A 159 -5.60 -13.29 1.50
C ALA A 159 -6.94 -13.50 2.19
N SER A 160 -7.79 -14.34 1.61
CA SER A 160 -8.91 -14.88 2.39
C SER A 160 -8.36 -15.59 3.60
N THR A 161 -9.07 -15.47 4.72
CA THR A 161 -8.75 -16.20 5.95
C THR A 161 -8.78 -17.69 5.65
N ALA A 162 -9.83 -18.20 4.99
CA ALA A 162 -9.97 -19.60 4.62
C ALA A 162 -9.99 -19.83 3.09
N GLY A 163 -9.66 -21.05 2.66
CA GLY A 163 -9.89 -21.50 1.28
C GLY A 163 -8.88 -21.00 0.24
N GLY A 164 -7.71 -20.50 0.65
CA GLY A 164 -6.55 -20.28 -0.24
C GLY A 164 -6.66 -19.13 -1.26
N SER A 165 -7.78 -18.41 -1.30
CA SER A 165 -7.98 -17.26 -2.19
C SER A 165 -7.04 -16.09 -1.84
N ARG A 166 -6.62 -15.38 -2.88
CA ARG A 166 -5.71 -14.22 -2.83
C ARG A 166 -6.17 -13.17 -3.82
N GLN A 167 -5.89 -11.91 -3.51
CA GLN A 167 -6.12 -10.77 -4.38
C GLN A 167 -4.98 -9.75 -4.23
N ASP A 168 -4.70 -9.02 -5.30
CA ASP A 168 -3.80 -7.88 -5.29
C ASP A 168 -4.21 -6.85 -6.32
N VAL A 169 -3.71 -5.63 -6.16
CA VAL A 169 -4.00 -4.50 -7.03
C VAL A 169 -2.75 -4.12 -7.82
N SER A 170 -2.93 -4.01 -9.13
CA SER A 170 -1.88 -3.65 -10.09
C SER A 170 -2.32 -2.45 -10.93
N GLY A 171 -1.37 -1.69 -11.47
CA GLY A 171 -1.61 -0.63 -12.44
C GLY A 171 -1.64 -1.17 -13.87
N SER A 172 -2.21 -0.38 -14.79
CA SER A 172 -2.11 -0.63 -16.23
C SER A 172 -0.84 0.01 -16.80
N THR A 173 -0.03 -0.73 -17.57
CA THR A 173 1.15 -0.13 -18.24
C THR A 173 0.77 0.91 -19.29
N SER A 174 -0.46 0.85 -19.80
CA SER A 174 -1.01 1.82 -20.75
C SER A 174 -1.73 3.00 -20.11
N GLY A 175 -1.78 3.08 -18.78
CA GLY A 175 -2.55 4.12 -18.06
C GLY A 175 -4.07 3.95 -18.22
N SER A 176 -4.54 2.74 -18.54
CA SER A 176 -5.96 2.46 -18.82
C SER A 176 -6.76 1.98 -17.61
N GLY A 177 -6.26 2.24 -16.40
CA GLY A 177 -6.93 1.87 -15.15
C GLY A 177 -6.08 1.04 -14.19
N LEU A 178 -6.78 0.38 -13.28
CA LEU A 178 -6.27 -0.57 -12.30
C LEU A 178 -6.75 -1.99 -12.61
N TRP A 179 -5.94 -2.96 -12.23
CA TRP A 179 -6.26 -4.38 -12.29
C TRP A 179 -6.40 -4.93 -10.87
N GLU A 180 -7.54 -5.54 -10.57
CA GLU A 180 -7.69 -6.44 -9.42
C GLU A 180 -7.40 -7.85 -9.92
N VAL A 181 -6.34 -8.46 -9.39
CA VAL A 181 -5.89 -9.79 -9.78
C VAL A 181 -6.24 -10.76 -8.66
N ALA A 182 -7.11 -11.72 -8.94
CA ALA A 182 -7.52 -12.76 -8.02
C ALA A 182 -6.89 -14.11 -8.38
N TRP A 183 -6.44 -14.87 -7.39
CA TRP A 183 -5.89 -16.21 -7.62
C TRP A 183 -6.09 -17.12 -6.40
N HIS A 184 -5.81 -18.40 -6.59
CA HIS A 184 -5.76 -19.38 -5.50
C HIS A 184 -4.31 -19.80 -5.24
N SER A 185 -3.95 -20.02 -3.97
CA SER A 185 -2.57 -20.33 -3.55
C SER A 185 -2.02 -21.61 -4.18
N VAL A 186 -2.82 -22.67 -4.28
CA VAL A 186 -2.39 -24.00 -4.78
C VAL A 186 -2.76 -24.29 -6.24
N GLN A 187 -3.43 -23.37 -6.93
CA GLN A 187 -3.79 -23.52 -8.35
C GLN A 187 -3.01 -22.52 -9.18
N ASP A 188 -2.68 -22.86 -10.42
CA ASP A 188 -1.88 -21.96 -11.25
C ASP A 188 -2.70 -20.87 -11.96
N GLU A 189 -4.03 -20.93 -11.90
CA GLU A 189 -4.91 -19.97 -12.55
C GLU A 189 -5.10 -18.69 -11.71
N ALA A 190 -5.09 -17.55 -12.41
CA ALA A 190 -5.43 -16.23 -11.91
C ALA A 190 -6.39 -15.55 -12.88
N VAL A 191 -7.18 -14.61 -12.35
CA VAL A 191 -8.15 -13.80 -13.10
C VAL A 191 -7.85 -12.34 -12.83
N ALA A 192 -7.70 -11.53 -13.87
CA ALA A 192 -7.55 -10.09 -13.77
C ALA A 192 -8.85 -9.39 -14.22
N ARG A 193 -9.37 -8.51 -13.37
CA ARG A 193 -10.52 -7.63 -13.68
C ARG A 193 -10.05 -6.18 -13.71
N ARG A 194 -10.42 -5.43 -14.76
CA ARG A 194 -10.02 -4.03 -14.91
C ARG A 194 -11.06 -3.08 -14.32
N TYR A 195 -10.56 -1.98 -13.76
CA TYR A 195 -11.34 -0.88 -13.23
C TYR A 195 -10.77 0.45 -13.72
N GLU A 196 -11.63 1.37 -14.13
CA GLU A 196 -11.27 2.73 -14.54
C GLU A 196 -11.79 3.74 -13.52
N LEU A 197 -11.07 4.86 -13.37
CA LEU A 197 -11.52 5.98 -12.57
C LEU A 197 -12.51 6.82 -13.37
N ASN A 198 -13.77 6.85 -12.93
CA ASN A 198 -14.84 7.63 -13.53
C ASN A 198 -15.31 8.71 -12.54
N GLY A 199 -14.73 9.90 -12.66
CA GLY A 199 -14.93 10.99 -11.70
C GLY A 199 -14.37 10.61 -10.33
N ASN A 200 -15.24 10.41 -9.34
CA ASN A 200 -14.83 10.01 -7.99
C ASN A 200 -15.10 8.52 -7.70
N ASN A 201 -15.42 7.70 -8.71
CA ASN A 201 -15.78 6.30 -8.50
C ASN A 201 -14.88 5.37 -9.33
N LEU A 202 -14.68 4.15 -8.84
CA LEU A 202 -14.07 3.06 -9.58
C LEU A 202 -15.16 2.23 -10.27
N GLN A 203 -15.02 2.04 -11.57
CA GLN A 203 -15.97 1.28 -12.36
C GLN A 203 -15.28 0.11 -13.04
N SER A 204 -15.79 -1.11 -12.85
CA SER A 204 -15.30 -2.27 -13.59
C SER A 204 -15.64 -2.13 -15.07
N VAL A 205 -14.67 -2.46 -15.92
CA VAL A 205 -14.75 -2.30 -17.37
C VAL A 205 -14.12 -3.51 -18.08
N GLY A 206 -14.60 -3.78 -19.30
CA GLY A 206 -14.06 -4.86 -20.13
C GLY A 206 -14.44 -6.26 -19.64
N GLU A 207 -13.79 -7.27 -20.23
CA GLU A 207 -13.93 -8.67 -19.84
C GLU A 207 -12.79 -9.06 -18.88
N GLU A 208 -13.07 -10.04 -18.01
CA GLU A 208 -12.05 -10.65 -17.16
C GLU A 208 -11.06 -11.48 -17.98
N ILE A 209 -9.79 -11.42 -17.60
CA ILE A 209 -8.71 -12.15 -18.26
C ILE A 209 -8.24 -13.28 -17.36
N SER A 210 -8.50 -14.53 -17.74
CA SER A 210 -7.89 -15.71 -17.11
C SER A 210 -6.48 -15.96 -17.66
N PHE A 211 -5.54 -16.29 -16.77
CA PHE A 211 -4.16 -16.62 -17.14
C PHE A 211 -3.52 -17.56 -16.12
N THR A 212 -2.39 -18.17 -16.51
CA THR A 212 -1.54 -18.98 -15.67
C THR A 212 -0.47 -18.10 -15.02
N LYS A 213 -0.48 -18.04 -13.67
CA LYS A 213 0.48 -17.29 -12.86
C LYS A 213 1.91 -17.59 -13.30
N MET A 214 2.76 -16.56 -13.35
CA MET A 214 4.19 -16.66 -13.70
C MET A 214 4.53 -17.20 -15.10
N VAL A 215 3.54 -17.64 -15.89
CA VAL A 215 3.73 -18.13 -17.26
C VAL A 215 3.30 -17.08 -18.27
N ASN A 216 2.10 -16.53 -18.11
CA ASN A 216 1.50 -15.60 -19.07
C ASN A 216 0.69 -14.50 -18.38
N THR A 217 1.26 -13.90 -17.33
CA THR A 217 0.70 -12.65 -16.78
C THR A 217 0.47 -11.64 -17.91
N PRO A 218 -0.72 -11.03 -18.01
CA PRO A 218 -1.01 -10.08 -19.08
C PRO A 218 0.01 -8.93 -19.09
N PRO A 219 0.59 -8.55 -20.24
CA PRO A 219 1.63 -7.51 -20.31
C PRO A 219 1.19 -6.13 -19.80
N ASP A 220 -0.12 -5.87 -19.79
CA ASP A 220 -0.67 -4.62 -19.27
C ASP A 220 -0.76 -4.59 -17.74
N VAL A 221 -0.65 -5.72 -17.05
CA VAL A 221 -0.72 -5.80 -15.58
C VAL A 221 0.66 -5.51 -14.98
N GLN A 222 0.80 -4.35 -14.34
CA GLN A 222 2.05 -3.91 -13.70
C GLN A 222 1.92 -3.87 -12.17
N PRO A 223 2.82 -4.53 -11.42
CA PRO A 223 2.85 -4.44 -9.96
C PRO A 223 3.09 -3.01 -9.47
N ILE A 224 2.34 -2.61 -8.44
CA ILE A 224 2.51 -1.32 -7.77
C ILE A 224 3.63 -1.42 -6.74
N ALA A 225 4.44 -0.37 -6.63
CA ALA A 225 5.39 -0.21 -5.53
C ALA A 225 4.66 0.27 -4.28
N TRP A 226 4.65 -0.56 -3.24
CA TRP A 226 4.01 -0.23 -1.96
C TRP A 226 5.03 0.29 -0.95
N PHE A 227 4.68 1.40 -0.30
CA PHE A 227 5.43 2.06 0.76
C PHE A 227 4.56 2.15 2.00
N ARG A 228 5.16 2.11 3.18
CA ARG A 228 4.42 2.36 4.42
C ARG A 228 4.10 3.83 4.53
N THR A 229 2.97 4.20 5.13
CA THR A 229 2.66 5.64 5.35
C THR A 229 3.69 6.38 6.21
N THR A 230 4.51 5.65 6.98
CA THR A 230 5.64 6.18 7.75
C THR A 230 6.92 6.36 6.92
N ASP A 231 6.98 5.77 5.73
CA ASP A 231 8.09 5.86 4.78
C ASP A 231 7.81 7.00 3.79
N THR A 232 8.74 7.95 3.64
CA THR A 232 8.56 9.10 2.74
C THR A 232 9.13 8.88 1.35
N THR A 233 9.89 7.80 1.12
CA THR A 233 10.67 7.61 -0.11
C THR A 233 9.82 7.66 -1.37
N GLY A 234 8.63 7.06 -1.34
CA GLY A 234 7.68 7.14 -2.46
C GLY A 234 7.23 8.57 -2.76
N PHE A 235 6.97 9.39 -1.74
CA PHE A 235 6.66 10.81 -1.91
C PHE A 235 7.85 11.62 -2.40
N ASP A 236 9.06 11.30 -1.93
CA ASP A 236 10.28 12.02 -2.30
C ASP A 236 10.60 11.77 -3.79
N THR A 237 10.51 10.51 -4.26
CA THR A 237 10.62 10.16 -5.69
C THR A 237 9.51 10.81 -6.52
N LEU A 238 8.28 10.83 -6.02
CA LEU A 238 7.20 11.53 -6.71
C LEU A 238 7.50 13.02 -6.83
N ALA A 239 8.01 13.68 -5.79
CA ALA A 239 8.36 15.10 -5.83
C ALA A 239 9.51 15.43 -6.80
N GLU A 240 10.38 14.46 -7.08
CA GLU A 240 11.44 14.53 -8.09
C GLU A 240 10.89 14.47 -9.53
N GLY A 241 9.62 14.08 -9.69
CA GLY A 241 8.94 13.96 -11.00
C GLY A 241 8.80 12.54 -11.52
N ASP A 242 9.16 11.53 -10.72
CA ASP A 242 9.13 10.13 -11.11
C ASP A 242 8.05 9.32 -10.38
N ILE A 243 7.42 8.37 -11.07
CA ILE A 243 6.50 7.41 -10.42
C ILE A 243 7.34 6.26 -9.83
N PRO A 244 7.27 5.99 -8.50
CA PRO A 244 7.99 4.88 -7.91
C PRO A 244 7.55 3.53 -8.49
N THR A 245 8.51 2.75 -8.99
CA THR A 245 8.30 1.38 -9.46
C THR A 245 8.91 0.37 -8.50
N GLN A 246 8.49 -0.90 -8.55
CA GLN A 246 9.07 -1.93 -7.67
C GLN A 246 10.58 -2.08 -7.86
N SER A 247 11.10 -1.87 -9.08
CA SER A 247 12.53 -1.91 -9.37
C SER A 247 13.29 -0.80 -8.63
N ASN A 248 12.74 0.41 -8.55
CA ASN A 248 13.37 1.54 -7.88
C ASN A 248 13.33 1.40 -6.35
N ASN A 249 12.27 0.77 -5.82
CA ASN A 249 12.11 0.48 -4.40
C ASN A 249 13.17 -0.52 -3.90
N MET A 250 13.46 -1.56 -4.69
CA MET A 250 14.53 -2.52 -4.40
C MET A 250 15.95 -1.91 -4.43
N SER A 251 16.23 -0.95 -5.31
CA SER A 251 17.55 -0.29 -5.37
C SER A 251 17.80 0.68 -4.20
N ARG A 252 16.80 1.46 -3.76
CA ARG A 252 16.99 2.44 -2.67
C ARG A 252 17.08 1.80 -1.28
N LEU A 253 16.47 0.63 -1.07
CA LEU A 253 16.72 -0.21 0.13
C LEU A 253 18.17 -0.75 0.21
N GLY A 254 18.91 -0.73 -0.91
CA GLY A 254 20.34 -1.01 -0.96
C GLY A 254 21.26 0.19 -0.72
N GLU A 255 20.70 1.41 -0.61
CA GLU A 255 21.47 2.67 -0.51
C GLU A 255 21.53 3.28 0.90
N SER A 256 20.85 2.67 1.89
CA SER A 256 21.13 2.97 3.30
C SER A 256 22.38 2.21 3.75
N THR A 257 23.44 2.98 4.01
CA THR A 257 24.81 2.61 4.44
C THR A 257 25.81 2.24 3.33
N SER A 258 26.13 3.21 2.47
CA SER A 258 27.47 3.30 1.87
C SER A 258 28.16 4.59 2.31
N GLY A 259 28.57 4.61 3.59
CA GLY A 259 29.59 5.52 4.10
C GLY A 259 30.86 4.70 4.32
N VAL A 260 31.87 4.96 3.50
CA VAL A 260 33.13 4.20 3.39
C VAL A 260 33.92 4.20 4.70
N GLY A 261 34.26 2.99 5.16
CA GLY A 261 35.25 2.67 6.18
C GLY A 261 35.59 1.17 6.10
N ASP A 262 36.49 0.83 5.18
CA ASP A 262 37.11 -0.50 4.92
C ASP A 262 37.81 -1.09 6.19
N PRO A 263 38.17 -2.41 6.29
CA PRO A 263 37.82 -3.58 5.50
C PRO A 263 37.08 -4.67 6.32
N ASN A 264 36.40 -5.54 5.58
CA ASN A 264 35.90 -6.85 6.00
C ASN A 264 36.81 -7.59 7.02
N PRO A 265 36.29 -8.02 8.19
CA PRO A 265 36.74 -9.22 8.85
C PRO A 265 35.64 -10.28 8.77
N GLY A 266 35.80 -11.18 7.80
CA GLY A 266 35.08 -12.45 7.76
C GLY A 266 33.84 -12.43 6.90
N VAL A 267 33.97 -13.10 5.74
CA VAL A 267 32.93 -14.03 5.31
C VAL A 267 32.73 -15.03 6.45
N ALA A 268 31.96 -14.65 7.47
CA ALA A 268 31.37 -15.62 8.36
C ALA A 268 30.43 -16.43 7.47
N ALA A 269 30.68 -17.74 7.41
CA ALA A 269 29.87 -18.69 6.67
C ALA A 269 28.38 -18.33 6.82
N ARG A 270 27.67 -18.24 5.70
CA ARG A 270 26.21 -18.13 5.66
C ARG A 270 25.67 -19.28 6.50
N THR A 271 25.30 -19.01 7.75
CA THR A 271 24.68 -20.01 8.59
C THR A 271 23.27 -20.19 8.04
N ASP A 272 22.83 -21.43 7.89
CA ASP A 272 21.48 -21.78 7.41
C ASP A 272 20.38 -21.43 8.44
N THR A 273 20.63 -20.43 9.30
CA THR A 273 19.82 -20.08 10.46
C THR A 273 19.53 -18.59 10.50
N THR A 274 18.29 -18.22 10.77
CA THR A 274 17.81 -16.86 11.03
C THR A 274 17.56 -16.69 12.52
N SER A 275 17.90 -15.52 13.07
CA SER A 275 17.67 -15.20 14.49
C SER A 275 16.82 -13.95 14.68
N PHE A 276 15.96 -13.98 15.68
CA PHE A 276 15.06 -12.90 16.08
C PHE A 276 15.22 -12.63 17.57
N SER A 277 15.22 -11.36 17.97
CA SER A 277 15.27 -10.99 19.39
C SER A 277 14.02 -10.21 19.79
N GLY A 278 13.53 -10.49 20.99
CA GLY A 278 12.29 -9.93 21.47
C GLY A 278 11.90 -10.49 22.83
N THR A 279 10.70 -10.13 23.28
CA THR A 279 10.13 -10.64 24.53
C THR A 279 9.06 -11.68 24.23
N VAL A 280 9.11 -12.82 24.90
CA VAL A 280 8.05 -13.83 24.79
C VAL A 280 6.81 -13.31 25.51
N ARG A 281 5.68 -13.24 24.80
CA ARG A 281 4.37 -12.88 25.36
C ARG A 281 3.42 -14.05 25.24
N ARG A 282 2.68 -14.31 26.31
CA ARG A 282 1.48 -15.13 26.27
C ARG A 282 0.31 -14.24 25.84
N LYS A 283 -0.40 -14.65 24.79
CA LYS A 283 -1.60 -13.98 24.27
C LYS A 283 -2.73 -14.98 24.10
N THR A 284 -3.95 -14.53 24.27
CA THR A 284 -5.17 -15.24 23.93
C THR A 284 -5.48 -15.10 22.43
N ALA A 285 -6.37 -15.95 21.90
CA ALA A 285 -6.86 -15.84 20.53
C ALA A 285 -7.48 -14.46 20.27
N ALA A 286 -8.26 -13.93 21.22
CA ALA A 286 -8.80 -12.58 21.17
C ALA A 286 -7.70 -11.52 21.06
N GLU A 287 -6.63 -11.62 21.86
CA GLU A 287 -5.53 -10.64 21.83
C GLU A 287 -4.74 -10.71 20.52
N VAL A 288 -4.44 -11.91 20.00
CA VAL A 288 -3.76 -12.01 18.68
C VAL A 288 -4.68 -11.59 17.53
N MET A 289 -6.00 -11.59 17.70
CA MET A 289 -6.97 -11.07 16.73
C MET A 289 -7.35 -9.60 16.95
N ASN A 290 -6.73 -8.90 17.91
CA ASN A 290 -7.10 -7.54 18.29
C ASN A 290 -8.61 -7.40 18.60
N GLY A 291 -9.20 -8.40 19.26
CA GLY A 291 -10.61 -8.46 19.64
C GLY A 291 -11.58 -8.86 18.51
N HIS A 292 -11.09 -9.19 17.31
CA HIS A 292 -11.93 -9.67 16.21
C HIS A 292 -12.23 -11.17 16.37
N PRO A 293 -13.33 -11.67 15.75
CA PRO A 293 -13.65 -13.09 15.74
C PRO A 293 -12.49 -13.94 15.19
N THR A 294 -12.35 -15.13 15.74
CA THR A 294 -11.38 -16.13 15.27
C THR A 294 -11.82 -16.70 13.93
N PRO A 295 -10.89 -17.01 13.02
CA PRO A 295 -11.21 -17.30 11.62
C PRO A 295 -11.97 -18.62 11.41
N ASN A 296 -11.84 -19.60 12.31
CA ASN A 296 -12.55 -20.88 12.23
C ASN A 296 -13.46 -21.13 13.45
N GLY A 297 -13.77 -20.08 14.23
CA GLY A 297 -14.58 -20.19 15.45
C GLY A 297 -13.83 -20.81 16.64
N GLU A 298 -12.50 -20.74 16.65
CA GLU A 298 -11.67 -21.14 17.78
C GLU A 298 -12.07 -20.37 19.05
N PRO A 299 -12.04 -20.99 20.25
CA PRO A 299 -12.28 -20.30 21.51
C PRO A 299 -11.37 -19.09 21.69
N GLU A 300 -11.96 -17.95 22.09
CA GLU A 300 -11.25 -16.69 22.26
C GLU A 300 -10.13 -16.73 23.31
N ASP A 301 -10.19 -17.68 24.24
CA ASP A 301 -9.23 -17.88 25.34
C ASP A 301 -8.11 -18.88 25.01
N GLN A 302 -8.07 -19.45 23.79
CA GLN A 302 -6.95 -20.28 23.36
C GLN A 302 -5.63 -19.52 23.47
N VAL A 303 -4.58 -20.19 23.90
CA VAL A 303 -3.32 -19.56 24.27
C VAL A 303 -2.29 -19.72 23.17
N PHE A 304 -1.62 -18.62 22.84
CA PHE A 304 -0.49 -18.54 21.93
C PHE A 304 0.69 -17.87 22.64
N TRP A 305 1.88 -18.41 22.44
CA TRP A 305 3.13 -17.71 22.74
C TRP A 305 3.63 -17.04 21.47
N VAL A 306 3.90 -15.74 21.58
CA VAL A 306 4.46 -14.93 20.50
C VAL A 306 5.78 -14.32 20.94
N LEU A 307 6.71 -14.12 20.01
CA LEU A 307 7.87 -13.26 20.21
C LEU A 307 7.49 -11.86 19.75
N GLU A 308 7.31 -10.94 20.68
CA GLU A 308 7.18 -9.51 20.38
C GLU A 308 8.59 -8.97 20.11
N LEU A 309 8.85 -8.58 18.86
CA LEU A 309 10.20 -8.21 18.42
C LEU A 309 10.65 -6.87 19.01
N ASP A 310 11.92 -6.79 19.43
CA ASP A 310 12.52 -5.54 19.91
C ASP A 310 12.43 -4.43 18.87
N THR A 311 12.59 -4.82 17.60
CA THR A 311 12.47 -3.94 16.45
C THR A 311 11.66 -4.68 15.39
N PRO A 312 10.43 -4.23 15.12
CA PRO A 312 9.66 -4.71 13.98
C PRO A 312 10.44 -4.53 12.68
N GLN A 313 10.42 -5.54 11.81
CA GLN A 313 11.32 -5.63 10.66
C GLN A 313 10.71 -6.36 9.47
N ASN A 314 11.27 -6.14 8.28
CA ASN A 314 10.95 -6.93 7.09
C ASN A 314 11.60 -8.31 7.18
N VAL A 315 10.81 -9.37 6.99
CA VAL A 315 11.29 -10.74 6.94
C VAL A 315 10.80 -11.41 5.66
N THR A 316 11.77 -11.86 4.86
CA THR A 316 11.56 -12.73 3.71
C THR A 316 11.47 -14.17 4.16
N ALA A 317 10.35 -14.82 3.90
CA ALA A 317 10.10 -16.20 4.29
C ALA A 317 9.28 -16.94 3.22
N SER A 318 9.31 -18.26 3.26
CA SER A 318 8.58 -19.07 2.29
C SER A 318 7.07 -19.04 2.53
N ILE A 319 6.32 -19.15 1.45
CA ILE A 319 4.95 -19.66 1.38
C ILE A 319 4.98 -20.93 0.50
N PRO A 320 3.92 -21.75 0.41
CA PRO A 320 3.98 -23.05 -0.27
C PRO A 320 4.54 -23.04 -1.71
N SER A 321 4.43 -21.92 -2.44
CA SER A 321 4.85 -21.80 -3.84
C SER A 321 5.83 -20.66 -4.12
N ASP A 322 6.26 -19.89 -3.12
CA ASP A 322 7.05 -18.66 -3.33
C ASP A 322 7.82 -18.22 -2.08
N VAL A 323 8.57 -17.14 -2.19
CA VAL A 323 9.14 -16.39 -1.07
C VAL A 323 8.56 -14.98 -1.06
N VAL A 324 8.10 -14.53 0.11
CA VAL A 324 7.51 -13.20 0.26
C VAL A 324 8.16 -12.46 1.42
N THR A 325 8.33 -11.16 1.26
CA THR A 325 8.79 -10.26 2.33
C THR A 325 7.58 -9.59 2.95
N ARG A 326 7.43 -9.72 4.28
CA ARG A 326 6.44 -8.96 5.05
C ARG A 326 7.11 -8.25 6.21
N PHE A 327 6.58 -7.10 6.58
CA PHE A 327 6.98 -6.46 7.83
C PHE A 327 6.23 -7.08 8.98
N ILE A 328 6.96 -7.51 9.99
CA ILE A 328 6.41 -8.16 11.16
C ILE A 328 6.87 -7.45 12.43
N SER A 329 5.99 -7.41 13.42
CA SER A 329 6.32 -7.04 14.81
C SER A 329 6.29 -8.25 15.74
N GLU A 330 5.74 -9.38 15.29
CA GLU A 330 5.51 -10.57 16.10
C GLU A 330 5.75 -11.86 15.30
N ILE A 331 6.20 -12.90 16.01
CA ILE A 331 6.42 -14.25 15.48
C ILE A 331 5.67 -15.26 16.34
N ALA A 332 5.01 -16.23 15.72
CA ALA A 332 4.35 -17.32 16.44
C ALA A 332 5.40 -18.33 16.93
N LEU A 333 5.40 -18.62 18.22
CA LEU A 333 6.36 -19.52 18.87
C LEU A 333 5.76 -20.90 19.20
N GLY A 334 4.52 -20.92 19.69
CA GLY A 334 3.82 -22.14 20.05
C GLY A 334 2.43 -21.86 20.59
N GLU A 335 1.70 -22.91 20.93
CA GLU A 335 0.29 -22.81 21.34
C GLU A 335 -0.07 -23.81 22.43
N LYS A 336 -1.17 -23.51 23.13
CA LYS A 336 -1.87 -24.45 24.00
C LYS A 336 -3.34 -24.47 23.62
N THR A 337 -3.67 -25.48 22.82
CA THR A 337 -4.99 -25.79 22.27
C THR A 337 -5.39 -27.21 22.69
N GLU A 338 -6.57 -27.66 22.26
CA GLU A 338 -6.97 -29.06 22.47
C GLU A 338 -6.16 -30.07 21.63
N HIS A 339 -5.44 -29.61 20.62
CA HIS A 339 -4.68 -30.46 19.69
C HIS A 339 -3.16 -30.39 19.92
N GLN A 340 -2.67 -29.34 20.58
CA GLN A 340 -1.25 -29.09 20.79
C GLN A 340 -1.00 -28.38 22.13
N ASP A 341 0.05 -28.77 22.86
CA ASP A 341 0.43 -28.13 24.12
C ASP A 341 1.95 -27.93 24.20
N ASP A 342 2.38 -26.73 23.82
CA ASP A 342 3.78 -26.29 23.87
C ASP A 342 4.14 -25.56 25.18
N SER A 343 3.26 -25.60 26.20
CA SER A 343 3.46 -24.86 27.46
C SER A 343 4.79 -25.18 28.13
N SER A 344 5.20 -26.44 28.13
CA SER A 344 6.46 -26.89 28.72
C SER A 344 7.72 -26.21 28.13
N GLN A 345 7.62 -25.73 26.89
CA GLN A 345 8.68 -25.00 26.22
C GLN A 345 8.61 -23.50 26.51
N TRP A 346 7.44 -22.90 26.36
CA TRP A 346 7.30 -21.44 26.28
C TRP A 346 6.82 -20.75 27.55
N GLU A 347 6.05 -21.43 28.42
CA GLU A 347 5.52 -20.84 29.66
C GLU A 347 6.66 -20.36 30.58
N LYS A 348 7.75 -21.15 30.67
CA LYS A 348 8.95 -20.78 31.45
C LYS A 348 9.75 -19.60 30.87
N LEU A 349 9.47 -19.22 29.63
CA LEU A 349 10.11 -18.10 28.93
C LEU A 349 9.21 -16.86 28.89
N GLU A 350 7.98 -16.93 29.38
CA GLU A 350 7.06 -15.79 29.40
C GLU A 350 7.69 -14.56 30.05
N ASN A 351 7.50 -13.41 29.39
CA ASN A 351 8.02 -12.11 29.75
C ASN A 351 9.56 -12.02 29.82
N LYS A 352 10.28 -13.04 29.37
CA LYS A 352 11.73 -12.98 29.23
C LYS A 352 12.10 -12.48 27.85
N HIS A 353 13.15 -11.67 27.83
CA HIS A 353 13.85 -11.33 26.59
C HIS A 353 14.64 -12.55 26.12
N VAL A 354 14.46 -12.92 24.86
CA VAL A 354 15.11 -14.08 24.28
C VAL A 354 15.61 -13.75 22.87
N THR A 355 16.68 -14.42 22.46
CA THR A 355 17.01 -14.59 21.05
C THR A 355 16.54 -15.98 20.62
N VAL A 356 15.66 -16.01 19.63
CA VAL A 356 15.16 -17.22 18.99
C VAL A 356 15.90 -17.44 17.69
N THR A 357 16.47 -18.63 17.49
CA THR A 357 17.18 -19.03 16.28
C THR A 357 16.49 -20.23 15.64
N ALA A 358 16.23 -20.15 14.34
CA ALA A 358 15.58 -21.18 13.54
C ALA A 358 16.33 -21.41 12.22
N GLU A 359 16.25 -22.61 11.65
CA GLU A 359 16.74 -22.86 10.28
C GLU A 359 15.97 -21.99 9.29
N THR A 360 16.66 -21.24 8.42
CA THR A 360 16.06 -20.28 7.48
C THR A 360 15.00 -20.93 6.58
N LYS A 361 15.21 -22.18 6.14
CA LYS A 361 14.24 -22.95 5.34
C LYS A 361 12.95 -23.33 6.07
N ARG A 362 12.93 -23.22 7.40
CA ARG A 362 11.78 -23.54 8.26
C ARG A 362 11.01 -22.29 8.68
N VAL A 363 11.50 -21.10 8.31
CA VAL A 363 10.83 -19.83 8.52
C VAL A 363 9.84 -19.62 7.38
N HIS A 364 8.54 -19.54 7.68
CA HIS A 364 7.49 -19.48 6.67
C HIS A 364 6.27 -18.68 7.13
N TYR A 365 5.51 -18.13 6.18
CA TYR A 365 4.18 -17.56 6.45
C TYR A 365 3.10 -18.62 6.19
N PRO A 366 2.10 -18.77 7.08
CA PRO A 366 1.00 -19.68 6.84
C PRO A 366 0.16 -19.19 5.64
N SER A 367 -0.37 -20.15 4.88
CA SER A 367 -1.26 -19.89 3.75
C SER A 367 -2.74 -20.14 4.06
N ASP A 368 -3.04 -20.71 5.22
CA ASP A 368 -4.36 -21.10 5.69
C ASP A 368 -4.89 -20.14 6.78
N SER A 369 -6.10 -20.43 7.28
CA SER A 369 -6.78 -19.69 8.36
C SER A 369 -6.26 -20.03 9.76
N SER A 370 -5.18 -20.81 9.91
CA SER A 370 -4.81 -21.28 11.23
C SER A 370 -4.21 -20.18 12.11
N MET A 371 -4.47 -20.28 13.41
CA MET A 371 -4.05 -19.30 14.41
C MET A 371 -2.58 -19.50 14.85
N PRO A 372 -1.85 -18.44 15.27
CA PRO A 372 -2.18 -17.03 15.12
C PRO A 372 -2.17 -16.60 13.63
N MET A 373 -3.27 -15.97 13.18
CA MET A 373 -3.52 -15.75 11.76
C MET A 373 -2.44 -14.89 11.08
N GLY A 374 -1.89 -15.40 9.98
CA GLY A 374 -0.93 -14.71 9.11
C GLY A 374 0.46 -14.44 9.71
N MET A 375 0.69 -14.81 10.97
CA MET A 375 1.92 -14.54 11.71
C MET A 375 3.06 -15.44 11.21
N LEU A 376 4.29 -14.92 11.20
CA LEU A 376 5.47 -15.70 10.80
C LEU A 376 5.62 -16.93 11.71
N ARG A 377 5.88 -18.10 11.12
CA ARG A 377 6.07 -19.37 11.82
C ARG A 377 7.49 -19.86 11.71
N LEU A 378 7.94 -20.49 12.80
CA LEU A 378 9.22 -21.17 12.87
C LEU A 378 8.95 -22.68 12.95
N GLY A 379 9.40 -23.43 11.93
CA GLY A 379 9.27 -24.89 11.94
C GLY A 379 10.14 -25.56 13.01
N PRO A 380 10.07 -26.89 13.17
CA PRO A 380 10.69 -27.60 14.30
C PRO A 380 12.20 -27.35 14.41
N GLY A 381 12.77 -27.48 15.61
CA GLY A 381 14.22 -27.27 15.83
C GLY A 381 14.60 -25.83 16.19
N VAL A 382 13.62 -25.01 16.57
CA VAL A 382 13.85 -23.68 17.16
C VAL A 382 14.61 -23.81 18.47
N SER A 383 15.61 -22.94 18.64
CA SER A 383 16.26 -22.74 19.94
C SER A 383 15.98 -21.33 20.44
N ALA A 384 15.72 -21.20 21.75
CA ALA A 384 15.54 -19.91 22.40
C ALA A 384 16.57 -19.78 23.53
N LYS A 385 17.33 -18.69 23.51
CA LYS A 385 18.31 -18.36 24.53
C LYS A 385 17.84 -17.12 25.28
N VAL A 386 17.72 -17.21 26.60
CA VAL A 386 17.46 -16.04 27.45
C VAL A 386 18.68 -15.14 27.42
N SER A 387 18.46 -13.85 27.17
CA SER A 387 19.51 -12.83 27.11
C SER A 387 19.75 -12.20 28.47
#